data_AF-A0A3C1KW42-F1
#
_entry.id   AF-A0A3C1KW42-F1
#
_cell.length_a   1.000
_cell.length_b   1.000
_cell.length_c   1.000
_cell.angle_alpha   90.00
_cell.angle_beta   90.00
_cell.angle_gamma   90.00
#
_symmetry.space_group_name_H-M   'P 1'
#
loop_
_entity.id
_entity.type
_entity.pdbx_description
1 polymer ?
#
loop_
_entity_poly.entity_id
_entity_poly.type
_entity_poly.pdbx_seq_one_letter_code
_entity_poly.pdbx_strand_id
1 'polypeptide(L)'
;MTLYPLDRPLPVSLTATQAVAVYLNENGFTVDEYDLDTVTVTFWGWTFTLPNPKQRKLAIRFHDIHHVVTGYGTDPVGEAEISAWEVRKGISGFGLYVQLIIYTGTILGLLHSPKRIWHAWCAGRGKVKLPPATIQSYEHLLTLTVGELRALYGVPEQGIAGARALNEHAPSRPDDSELAEHP
;
A
#
# COMPACT_ATOMS: atom_id res chain seq x y z
N MET A 1 17.52 -9.68 -1.11
CA MET A 1 18.27 -8.41 -1.13
C MET A 1 17.44 -7.39 -1.91
N THR A 2 17.13 -6.24 -1.33
CA THR A 2 16.30 -5.22 -1.98
C THR A 2 17.08 -4.48 -3.06
N LEU A 3 16.39 -4.07 -4.13
CA LEU A 3 17.01 -3.25 -5.19
C LEU A 3 17.17 -1.78 -4.77
N TYR A 4 16.34 -1.32 -3.83
CA TYR A 4 16.35 0.03 -3.29
C TYR A 4 16.45 -0.01 -1.76
N PRO A 5 17.04 1.03 -1.13
CA PRO A 5 17.03 1.18 0.31
C PRO A 5 15.60 1.20 0.88
N LEU A 6 15.41 0.51 2.00
CA LEU A 6 14.14 0.50 2.74
C LEU A 6 14.01 1.68 3.71
N ASP A 7 15.04 2.50 3.89
CA ASP A 7 15.04 3.65 4.82
C ASP A 7 14.21 4.85 4.32
N ARG A 8 13.70 4.79 3.08
CA ARG A 8 12.96 5.87 2.42
C ARG A 8 11.94 5.36 1.39
N PRO A 9 10.98 6.19 0.95
CA PRO A 9 10.08 5.84 -0.16
C PRO A 9 10.80 5.66 -1.50
N LEU A 10 10.15 4.98 -2.45
CA LEU A 10 10.71 4.75 -3.78
C LEU A 10 11.01 6.06 -4.53
N PRO A 11 12.05 6.10 -5.38
CA PRO A 11 12.44 7.29 -6.13
C PRO A 11 11.33 7.81 -7.04
N VAL A 12 11.22 9.14 -7.12
CA VAL A 12 10.18 9.84 -7.90
C VAL A 12 10.30 9.62 -9.41
N SER A 13 11.50 9.28 -9.88
CA SER A 13 11.80 9.07 -11.30
C SER A 13 11.36 7.71 -11.84
N LEU A 14 11.04 6.74 -10.96
CA LEU A 14 10.52 5.44 -11.41
C LEU A 14 9.14 5.62 -12.02
N THR A 15 8.85 4.86 -13.07
CA THR A 15 7.46 4.68 -13.49
C THR A 15 6.70 3.85 -12.46
N ALA A 16 5.40 4.03 -12.39
CA ALA A 16 4.52 3.25 -11.52
C ALA A 16 4.64 1.75 -11.83
N THR A 17 4.79 1.38 -13.10
CA THR A 17 5.11 -0.01 -13.50
C THR A 17 6.39 -0.51 -12.82
N GLN A 18 7.47 0.26 -12.87
CA GLN A 18 8.74 -0.13 -12.24
C GLN A 18 8.62 -0.19 -10.72
N ALA A 19 7.97 0.81 -10.12
CA ALA A 19 7.81 0.91 -8.68
C ALA A 19 6.95 -0.22 -8.10
N VAL A 20 5.85 -0.58 -8.78
CA VAL A 20 5.03 -1.75 -8.42
C VAL A 20 5.82 -3.04 -8.59
N ALA A 21 6.62 -3.19 -9.65
CA ALA A 21 7.47 -4.38 -9.81
C ALA A 21 8.51 -4.53 -8.69
N VAL A 22 9.14 -3.43 -8.28
CA VAL A 22 10.05 -3.41 -7.12
C VAL A 22 9.30 -3.81 -5.85
N TYR A 23 8.14 -3.19 -5.60
CA TYR A 23 7.28 -3.49 -4.45
C TYR A 23 6.90 -4.97 -4.39
N LEU A 24 6.41 -5.56 -5.49
CA LEU A 24 6.01 -6.96 -5.54
C LEU A 24 7.20 -7.87 -5.26
N ASN A 25 8.35 -7.60 -5.88
CA ASN A 25 9.58 -8.37 -5.65
C ASN A 25 10.09 -8.27 -4.20
N GLU A 26 10.06 -7.07 -3.60
CA GLU A 26 10.46 -6.88 -2.19
C GLU A 26 9.59 -7.71 -1.25
N ASN A 27 8.30 -7.87 -1.57
CA ASN A 27 7.31 -8.57 -0.77
C ASN A 27 7.14 -10.06 -1.10
N GLY A 28 7.76 -10.57 -2.17
CA GLY A 28 7.59 -11.95 -2.63
C GLY A 28 6.26 -12.21 -3.34
N PHE A 29 5.60 -11.16 -3.82
CA PHE A 29 4.35 -11.24 -4.57
C PHE A 29 4.60 -11.25 -6.09
N THR A 30 3.59 -11.68 -6.83
CA THR A 30 3.57 -11.66 -8.30
C THR A 30 2.32 -10.98 -8.84
N VAL A 31 2.38 -10.46 -10.07
CA VAL A 31 1.20 -9.83 -10.71
C VAL A 31 0.08 -10.85 -10.93
N ASP A 32 0.43 -12.12 -11.17
CA ASP A 32 -0.53 -13.21 -11.38
C ASP A 32 -1.41 -13.46 -10.15
N GLU A 33 -0.90 -13.16 -8.95
CA GLU A 33 -1.66 -13.30 -7.69
C GLU A 33 -2.87 -12.37 -7.62
N TYR A 34 -2.87 -11.25 -8.36
CA TYR A 34 -4.03 -10.36 -8.42
C TYR A 34 -5.28 -11.05 -8.97
N ASP A 35 -5.09 -12.06 -9.82
CA ASP A 35 -6.17 -12.72 -10.55
C ASP A 35 -6.57 -14.08 -9.96
N LEU A 36 -5.95 -14.51 -8.86
CA LEU A 36 -6.40 -15.67 -8.09
C LEU A 36 -7.80 -15.47 -7.52
N ASP A 37 -8.58 -16.53 -7.37
CA ASP A 37 -9.95 -16.47 -6.83
C ASP A 37 -10.02 -16.41 -5.30
N THR A 38 -8.92 -16.78 -4.65
CA THR A 38 -8.72 -16.63 -3.21
C THR A 38 -7.34 -16.06 -2.95
N VAL A 39 -7.21 -15.32 -1.85
CA VAL A 39 -5.96 -14.75 -1.39
C VAL A 39 -5.73 -15.16 0.05
N THR A 40 -4.47 -15.34 0.43
CA THR A 40 -4.08 -15.52 1.81
C THR A 40 -3.46 -14.22 2.31
N VAL A 41 -4.06 -13.63 3.33
CA VAL A 41 -3.58 -12.38 3.94
C VAL A 41 -3.17 -12.69 5.37
N THR A 42 -1.93 -12.35 5.73
CA THR A 42 -1.47 -12.44 7.11
C THR A 42 -1.43 -11.05 7.74
N PHE A 43 -2.04 -10.91 8.91
CA PHE A 43 -2.18 -9.65 9.61
C PHE A 43 -1.94 -9.84 11.10
N TRP A 44 -0.86 -9.25 11.63
CA TRP A 44 -0.40 -9.46 13.03
C TRP A 44 -0.33 -10.94 13.44
N GLY A 45 0.25 -11.80 12.58
CA GLY A 45 0.37 -13.25 12.81
C GLY A 45 -0.92 -14.06 12.63
N TRP A 46 -2.05 -13.43 12.26
CA TRP A 46 -3.28 -14.12 11.92
C TRP A 46 -3.41 -14.25 10.41
N THR A 47 -3.54 -15.48 9.92
CA THR A 47 -3.68 -15.76 8.49
C THR A 47 -5.13 -16.03 8.13
N PHE A 48 -5.64 -15.30 7.14
CA PHE A 48 -7.00 -15.41 6.63
C PHE A 48 -6.98 -15.75 5.14
N THR A 49 -7.79 -16.73 4.73
CA THR A 49 -8.06 -16.96 3.31
C THR A 49 -9.36 -16.25 2.94
N LEU A 50 -9.27 -15.27 2.07
CA LEU A 50 -10.37 -14.42 1.66
C LEU A 50 -10.75 -14.67 0.19
N PRO A 51 -12.04 -14.62 -0.17
CA PRO A 51 -12.44 -14.61 -1.57
C PRO A 51 -11.94 -13.34 -2.26
N ASN A 52 -11.56 -13.47 -3.54
CA ASN A 52 -11.04 -12.39 -4.37
C ASN A 52 -11.99 -12.11 -5.55
N PRO A 53 -13.18 -11.52 -5.31
CA PRO A 53 -14.11 -11.17 -6.39
C PRO A 53 -13.54 -10.11 -7.31
N LYS A 54 -14.08 -9.95 -8.53
CA LYS A 54 -13.60 -9.00 -9.56
C LYS A 54 -13.35 -7.57 -9.02
N GLN A 55 -14.21 -7.08 -8.13
CA GLN A 55 -14.05 -5.76 -7.51
C GLN A 55 -12.81 -5.68 -6.62
N ARG A 56 -12.46 -6.75 -5.90
CA ARG A 56 -11.24 -6.83 -5.08
C ARG A 56 -10.00 -7.00 -5.95
N LYS A 57 -10.06 -7.83 -7.01
CA LYS A 57 -8.99 -7.95 -8.02
C LYS A 57 -8.61 -6.58 -8.59
N LEU A 58 -9.60 -5.70 -8.78
CA LEU A 58 -9.36 -4.34 -9.20
C LEU A 58 -8.83 -3.45 -8.06
N ALA A 59 -9.44 -3.52 -6.88
CA ALA A 59 -9.03 -2.69 -5.74
C ALA A 59 -7.57 -2.93 -5.31
N ILE A 60 -7.11 -4.19 -5.30
CA ILE A 60 -5.73 -4.52 -4.88
C ILE A 60 -4.69 -3.86 -5.79
N ARG A 61 -4.95 -3.79 -7.10
CA ARG A 61 -4.09 -3.10 -8.07
C ARG A 61 -3.92 -1.61 -7.75
N PHE A 62 -4.99 -0.93 -7.32
CA PHE A 62 -4.91 0.47 -6.89
C PHE A 62 -4.23 0.61 -5.51
N HIS A 63 -4.52 -0.31 -4.60
CA HIS A 63 -3.93 -0.37 -3.28
C HIS A 63 -2.39 -0.47 -3.33
N ASP A 64 -1.84 -1.30 -4.21
CA ASP A 64 -0.39 -1.40 -4.40
C ASP A 64 0.21 -0.12 -5.00
N ILE A 65 -0.51 0.58 -5.89
CA ILE A 65 -0.12 1.93 -6.32
C ILE A 65 -0.14 2.90 -5.12
N HIS A 66 -1.11 2.77 -4.21
CA HIS A 66 -1.16 3.63 -3.02
C HIS A 66 0.04 3.39 -2.08
N HIS A 67 0.56 2.16 -1.97
CA HIS A 67 1.85 1.91 -1.30
C HIS A 67 2.98 2.68 -1.95
N VAL A 68 3.10 2.62 -3.27
CA VAL A 68 4.13 3.36 -4.02
C VAL A 68 4.01 4.88 -3.81
N VAL A 69 2.79 5.41 -3.85
CA VAL A 69 2.51 6.84 -3.73
C VAL A 69 2.82 7.35 -2.32
N THR A 70 2.31 6.67 -1.31
CA THR A 70 2.40 7.11 0.10
C THR A 70 3.74 6.75 0.74
N GLY A 71 4.35 5.65 0.30
CA GLY A 71 5.55 5.07 0.87
C GLY A 71 5.32 4.21 2.11
N TYR A 72 4.07 3.99 2.55
CA TYR A 72 3.81 3.13 3.70
C TYR A 72 4.29 1.70 3.44
N GLY A 73 4.80 1.08 4.50
CA GLY A 73 5.24 -0.33 4.47
C GLY A 73 4.09 -1.31 4.27
N THR A 74 4.45 -2.58 4.12
CA THR A 74 3.55 -3.74 4.03
C THR A 74 3.57 -4.58 5.30
N ASP A 75 4.22 -4.10 6.35
CA ASP A 75 4.03 -4.64 7.69
C ASP A 75 2.58 -4.36 8.15
N PRO A 76 2.07 -5.08 9.17
CA PRO A 76 0.70 -4.89 9.62
C PRO A 76 0.34 -3.44 10.00
N VAL A 77 1.32 -2.65 10.47
CA VAL A 77 1.10 -1.23 10.75
C VAL A 77 1.00 -0.40 9.46
N GLY A 78 1.87 -0.62 8.47
CA GLY A 78 1.83 0.07 7.18
C GLY A 78 0.56 -0.20 6.38
N GLU A 79 0.08 -1.45 6.39
CA GLU A 79 -1.23 -1.85 5.83
C GLU A 79 -2.39 -1.08 6.46
N ALA A 80 -2.33 -0.90 7.79
CA ALA A 80 -3.33 -0.13 8.51
C ALA A 80 -3.22 1.39 8.25
N GLU A 81 -2.01 1.92 8.06
CA GLU A 81 -1.78 3.32 7.67
C GLU A 81 -2.39 3.61 6.30
N ILE A 82 -2.17 2.73 5.31
CA ILE A 82 -2.83 2.86 4.01
C ILE A 82 -4.33 2.78 4.14
N SER A 83 -4.84 1.81 4.89
CA SER A 83 -6.28 1.65 5.07
C SER A 83 -6.92 2.96 5.55
N ALA A 84 -6.31 3.61 6.56
CA ALA A 84 -6.80 4.87 7.08
C ALA A 84 -6.68 6.04 6.10
N TRP A 85 -5.58 6.09 5.34
CA TRP A 85 -5.37 7.09 4.30
C TRP A 85 -6.40 6.94 3.17
N GLU A 86 -6.67 5.72 2.71
CA GLU A 86 -7.66 5.40 1.68
C GLU A 86 -9.06 5.79 2.12
N VAL A 87 -9.48 5.41 3.35
CA VAL A 87 -10.78 5.81 3.90
C VAL A 87 -10.90 7.33 3.87
N ARG A 88 -9.85 8.06 4.26
CA ARG A 88 -9.88 9.52 4.25
C ARG A 88 -10.00 10.11 2.84
N LYS A 89 -9.31 9.53 1.84
CA LYS A 89 -9.38 9.93 0.43
C LYS A 89 -10.73 9.63 -0.21
N GLY A 90 -11.43 8.62 0.32
CA GLY A 90 -12.78 8.25 -0.06
C GLY A 90 -12.79 6.96 -0.89
N ILE A 91 -13.34 5.91 -0.31
CA ILE A 91 -13.41 4.55 -0.88
C ILE A 91 -14.79 4.18 -1.43
N SER A 92 -15.69 5.16 -1.60
CA SER A 92 -17.06 4.91 -2.06
C SER A 92 -17.15 4.35 -3.48
N GLY A 93 -16.07 4.46 -4.27
CA GLY A 93 -15.96 3.84 -5.58
C GLY A 93 -15.72 2.32 -5.55
N PHE A 94 -15.39 1.75 -4.38
CA PHE A 94 -15.20 0.31 -4.20
C PHE A 94 -16.47 -0.36 -3.65
N GLY A 95 -16.65 -1.64 -3.94
CA GLY A 95 -17.77 -2.41 -3.41
C GLY A 95 -17.71 -2.59 -1.89
N LEU A 96 -18.87 -2.85 -1.27
CA LEU A 96 -19.00 -2.96 0.20
C LEU A 96 -18.00 -3.95 0.82
N TYR A 97 -17.76 -5.08 0.17
CA TYR A 97 -16.79 -6.08 0.62
C TYR A 97 -15.37 -5.51 0.76
N VAL A 98 -14.90 -4.77 -0.24
CA VAL A 98 -13.59 -4.11 -0.21
C VAL A 98 -13.58 -3.03 0.88
N GLN A 99 -14.64 -2.23 0.97
CA GLN A 99 -14.72 -1.20 2.01
C GLN A 99 -14.62 -1.79 3.43
N LEU A 100 -15.28 -2.94 3.69
CA LEU A 100 -15.21 -3.61 4.98
C LEU A 100 -13.78 -4.07 5.33
N ILE A 101 -13.01 -4.55 4.36
CA ILE A 101 -11.59 -4.91 4.58
C ILE A 101 -10.80 -3.67 5.01
N ILE A 102 -10.93 -2.56 4.26
CA ILE A 102 -10.21 -1.31 4.54
C ILE A 102 -10.63 -0.71 5.90
N TYR A 103 -11.93 -0.71 6.22
CA TYR A 103 -12.40 -0.28 7.55
C TYR A 103 -11.86 -1.15 8.67
N THR A 104 -11.80 -2.47 8.47
CA THR A 104 -11.25 -3.41 9.46
C THR A 104 -9.76 -3.13 9.70
N GLY A 105 -8.96 -2.98 8.65
CA GLY A 105 -7.54 -2.60 8.76
C GLY A 105 -7.36 -1.27 9.50
N THR A 106 -8.18 -0.27 9.19
CA THR A 106 -8.17 1.04 9.87
C THR A 106 -8.48 0.91 11.36
N ILE A 107 -9.52 0.16 11.74
CA ILE A 107 -9.94 -0.02 13.13
C ILE A 107 -8.88 -0.79 13.93
N LEU A 108 -8.37 -1.89 13.39
CA LEU A 108 -7.32 -2.67 14.05
C LEU A 108 -6.05 -1.83 14.23
N GLY A 109 -5.68 -1.04 13.22
CA GLY A 109 -4.59 -0.07 13.34
C GLY A 109 -4.82 0.98 14.42
N LEU A 110 -6.03 1.53 14.55
CA LEU A 110 -6.34 2.51 15.60
C LEU A 110 -6.18 1.92 17.00
N LEU A 111 -6.48 0.63 17.17
CA LEU A 111 -6.29 -0.07 18.45
C LEU A 111 -4.81 -0.34 18.76
N HIS A 112 -4.00 -0.64 17.74
CA HIS A 112 -2.58 -1.01 17.91
C HIS A 112 -1.62 0.19 17.86
N SER A 113 -1.77 1.11 16.89
CA SER A 113 -0.86 2.22 16.62
C SER A 113 -1.60 3.55 16.36
N PRO A 114 -2.43 4.03 17.31
CA PRO A 114 -3.38 5.14 17.09
C PRO A 114 -2.75 6.42 16.55
N LYS A 115 -1.55 6.78 17.03
CA LYS A 115 -0.84 7.98 16.57
C LYS A 115 -0.50 7.89 15.08
N ARG A 116 0.13 6.80 14.65
CA ARG A 116 0.50 6.55 13.25
C ARG A 116 -0.72 6.58 12.35
N ILE A 117 -1.79 5.90 12.76
CA ILE A 117 -3.04 5.87 11.98
C ILE A 117 -3.71 7.24 11.90
N TRP A 118 -3.68 8.04 12.98
CA TRP A 118 -4.17 9.41 12.94
C TRP A 118 -3.36 10.30 12.00
N HIS A 119 -2.04 10.15 11.96
CA HIS A 119 -1.18 10.84 11.01
C HIS A 119 -1.51 10.44 9.57
N ALA A 120 -1.71 9.15 9.30
CA ALA A 120 -2.08 8.66 7.97
C ALA A 120 -3.46 9.16 7.54
N TRP A 121 -4.44 9.13 8.44
CA TRP A 121 -5.75 9.74 8.24
C TRP A 121 -5.63 11.25 7.95
N CYS A 122 -4.81 11.98 8.68
CA CYS A 122 -4.61 13.41 8.42
C CYS A 122 -3.92 13.65 7.08
N ALA A 123 -2.96 12.82 6.67
CA ALA A 123 -2.27 12.92 5.40
C ALA A 123 -3.17 12.59 4.19
N GLY A 124 -4.25 11.84 4.40
CA GLY A 124 -5.29 11.62 3.39
C GLY A 124 -6.21 12.83 3.18
N ARG A 125 -6.11 13.90 3.99
CA ARG A 125 -6.90 15.11 3.81
C ARG A 125 -6.54 15.80 2.48
N GLY A 126 -7.54 16.32 1.80
CA GLY A 126 -7.34 17.07 0.56
C GLY A 126 -8.60 17.12 -0.29
N LYS A 127 -8.56 17.94 -1.35
CA LYS A 127 -9.66 18.02 -2.33
C LYS A 127 -9.53 16.99 -3.45
N VAL A 128 -8.33 16.43 -3.63
CA VAL A 128 -8.04 15.39 -4.61
C VAL A 128 -8.62 14.06 -4.14
N LYS A 129 -9.51 13.50 -4.96
CA LYS A 129 -10.14 12.17 -4.76
C LYS A 129 -9.35 11.09 -5.48
N LEU A 130 -9.58 9.83 -5.10
CA LEU A 130 -9.03 8.69 -5.84
C LEU A 130 -9.55 8.69 -7.29
N PRO A 131 -8.72 8.31 -8.27
CA PRO A 131 -9.16 8.07 -9.64
C PRO A 131 -10.28 7.00 -9.70
N PRO A 132 -11.09 6.98 -10.77
CA PRO A 132 -12.06 5.92 -10.98
C PRO A 132 -11.39 4.54 -10.94
N ALA A 133 -11.94 3.62 -10.15
CA ALA A 133 -11.48 2.24 -10.10
C ALA A 133 -11.90 1.49 -11.36
N THR A 134 -11.16 1.68 -12.45
CA THR A 134 -11.31 1.00 -13.75
C THR A 134 -9.95 0.49 -14.24
N ILE A 135 -9.95 -0.52 -15.11
CA ILE A 135 -8.71 -1.06 -15.68
C ILE A 135 -8.01 0.01 -16.54
N GLN A 136 -8.76 0.80 -17.30
CA GLN A 136 -8.21 1.87 -18.13
C GLN A 136 -7.54 2.95 -17.28
N SER A 137 -8.15 3.31 -16.14
CA SER A 137 -7.52 4.22 -15.18
C SER A 137 -6.25 3.60 -14.59
N TYR A 138 -6.26 2.32 -14.23
CA TYR A 138 -5.09 1.63 -13.71
C TYR A 138 -3.93 1.60 -14.73
N GLU A 139 -4.21 1.22 -15.98
CA GLU A 139 -3.22 1.20 -17.07
C GLU A 139 -2.62 2.58 -17.31
N HIS A 140 -3.43 3.64 -17.26
CA HIS A 140 -2.91 5.00 -17.37
C HIS A 140 -1.99 5.37 -16.19
N LEU A 141 -2.39 5.06 -14.96
CA LEU A 141 -1.56 5.32 -13.77
C LEU A 141 -0.21 4.60 -13.86
N LEU A 142 -0.17 3.39 -14.43
CA LEU A 142 1.06 2.62 -14.62
C LEU A 142 2.10 3.30 -15.53
N THR A 143 1.66 4.21 -16.40
CA THR A 143 2.54 4.98 -17.29
C THR A 143 3.20 6.19 -16.63
N LEU A 144 2.63 6.67 -15.53
CA LEU A 144 3.12 7.86 -14.82
C LEU A 144 4.34 7.52 -13.98
N THR A 145 5.17 8.52 -13.74
CA THR A 145 6.23 8.44 -12.72
C THR A 145 5.67 8.50 -11.32
N VAL A 146 6.42 8.03 -10.33
CA VAL A 146 6.04 8.13 -8.91
C VAL A 146 5.86 9.59 -8.49
N GLY A 147 6.68 10.51 -9.00
CA GLY A 147 6.51 11.96 -8.77
C GLY A 147 5.20 12.49 -9.33
N GLU A 148 4.86 12.13 -10.56
CA GLU A 148 3.58 12.50 -11.19
C GLU A 148 2.38 11.90 -10.47
N LEU A 149 2.48 10.64 -10.02
CA LEU A 149 1.45 10.03 -9.18
C LEU A 149 1.27 10.80 -7.87
N ARG A 150 2.37 11.10 -7.16
CA ARG A 150 2.29 11.86 -5.91
C ARG A 150 1.61 13.21 -6.14
N ALA A 151 1.97 13.94 -7.21
CA ALA A 151 1.30 15.17 -7.60
C ALA A 151 -0.20 14.93 -7.89
N LEU A 152 -0.54 13.90 -8.67
CA LEU A 152 -1.91 13.53 -9.02
C LEU A 152 -2.77 13.22 -7.78
N TYR A 153 -2.20 12.54 -6.78
CA TYR A 153 -2.88 12.19 -5.52
C TYR A 153 -2.80 13.30 -4.44
N GLY A 154 -2.11 14.41 -4.72
CA GLY A 154 -1.89 15.49 -3.75
C GLY A 154 -1.03 15.06 -2.56
N VAL A 155 -0.03 14.22 -2.80
CA VAL A 155 0.95 13.73 -1.86
C VAL A 155 2.27 14.48 -2.09
N PRO A 156 3.02 14.85 -1.03
CA PRO A 156 4.34 15.49 -1.19
C PRO A 156 5.28 14.66 -2.06
N GLU A 157 6.19 15.31 -2.78
CA GLU A 157 7.11 14.65 -3.71
C GLU A 157 7.95 13.56 -3.04
N GLN A 158 8.35 13.75 -1.78
CA GLN A 158 9.10 12.77 -0.99
C GLN A 158 8.26 11.57 -0.50
N GLY A 159 6.94 11.57 -0.68
CA GLY A 159 6.02 10.62 -0.04
C GLY A 159 5.54 11.10 1.32
N ILE A 160 4.86 10.22 2.07
CA ILE A 160 4.31 10.49 3.40
C ILE A 160 5.12 9.75 4.47
N ALA A 161 5.37 8.46 4.24
CA ALA A 161 6.09 7.62 5.18
C ALA A 161 7.60 7.80 5.06
N GLY A 162 8.32 7.33 6.09
CA GLY A 162 9.77 7.22 6.10
C GLY A 162 10.22 5.84 5.61
N ALA A 163 10.80 5.05 6.52
CA ALA A 163 11.25 3.70 6.22
C ALA A 163 10.07 2.77 5.84
N ARG A 164 10.29 1.95 4.82
CA ARG A 164 9.37 0.92 4.30
C ARG A 164 9.63 -0.40 5.01
N ALA A 165 8.85 -0.68 6.05
CA ALA A 165 8.83 -2.01 6.67
C ALA A 165 8.14 -3.01 5.73
N LEU A 166 8.71 -4.21 5.62
CA LEU A 166 8.16 -5.27 4.76
C LEU A 166 7.31 -6.26 5.58
N ASN A 167 6.38 -6.93 4.90
CA ASN A 167 5.55 -7.98 5.49
C ASN A 167 6.40 -9.10 6.10
N GLU A 168 5.85 -9.84 7.06
CA GLU A 168 6.57 -10.85 7.84
C GLU A 168 7.13 -12.03 7.02
N HIS A 169 6.55 -12.29 5.84
CA HIS A 169 6.97 -13.36 4.93
C HIS A 169 7.79 -12.85 3.75
N ALA A 170 8.13 -11.56 3.73
CA ALA A 170 8.85 -10.96 2.61
C ALA A 170 10.26 -11.56 2.51
N PRO A 171 10.67 -12.10 1.34
CA PRO A 171 11.99 -12.69 1.16
C PRO A 171 13.12 -11.66 1.22
N SER A 172 12.78 -10.37 1.10
CA SER A 172 13.73 -9.27 1.19
C SER A 172 13.70 -8.55 2.55
N ARG A 173 12.95 -9.06 3.53
CA ARG A 173 12.94 -8.51 4.90
C ARG A 173 14.35 -8.62 5.51
N PRO A 174 14.92 -7.52 6.07
CA PRO A 174 16.16 -7.59 6.82
C PRO A 174 16.03 -8.53 8.01
N ASP A 175 17.12 -9.23 8.37
CA ASP A 175 17.15 -10.02 9.60
C ASP A 175 16.93 -9.10 10.81
N ASP A 176 16.22 -9.57 11.84
CA ASP A 176 15.94 -8.79 13.05
C ASP A 176 17.26 -8.35 13.74
N SER A 177 18.38 -9.03 13.47
CA SER A 177 19.72 -8.63 13.92
C SER A 177 20.28 -7.36 13.25
N GLU A 178 19.86 -7.02 12.03
CA GLU A 178 20.32 -5.81 11.32
C GLU A 178 19.56 -4.55 11.75
N LEU A 179 18.33 -4.71 12.29
CA LEU A 179 17.50 -3.60 12.78
C LEU A 179 17.95 -3.07 14.16
N ALA A 180 18.82 -3.79 14.87
CA ALA A 180 19.32 -3.44 16.20
C ALA A 180 20.54 -2.50 16.18
N GLU A 181 21.15 -2.24 15.02
CA GLU A 181 22.41 -1.47 14.92
C GLU A 181 22.25 0.02 14.59
N HIS A 182 21.03 0.55 14.50
CA HIS A 182 20.80 1.98 14.28
C HIS A 182 19.97 2.61 15.42
N PRO A 183 20.63 3.34 16.36
CA PRO A 183 19.96 4.03 17.47
C PRO A 183 19.17 5.27 17.03
#